data_AF-A0A074X5G2-F1
#
_entry.id   AF-A0A074X5G2-F1
#
_cell.length_a   1.000
_cell.length_b   1.000
_cell.length_c   1.000
_cell.angle_alpha   90.00
_cell.angle_beta   90.00
_cell.angle_gamma   90.00
#
_symmetry.space_group_name_H-M   'P 1'
#
loop_
_entity.id
_entity.type
_entity.pdbx_description
1 polymer ?
#
loop_
_entity_poly.entity_id
_entity_poly.type
_entity_poly.pdbx_seq_one_letter_code
_entity_poly.pdbx_strand_id
1 'polypeptide(L)'
;MLDLVIILRASFLLAATAALLAHCLPSLRTRFLAYGSRQNGQPPKQLTTNPLDALATFQVPHSWFASFYLVSTLCSFIWFSQILLDQSLWRNLAALTDIKNSMTLDQIIVTWILMLLQGVRRLYESLEFTKPSNARMWIGHWALGVWFYASMSIAVWIEGAPTLLQESFNFSHLTIEPPCLRTFVGCLIFILASGVQHDCHAYLASLKKYSVPEHPVFQRLVCPHYFVECLIYLAISIVAAPAGSLLNWTIVCALIFVSVNLGVTADGTRDWYGQKFGPDSVSGKWRMIPFVF
;
A
#
# COMPACT_ATOMS: atom_id res chain seq x y z
N MET A 1 20.22 20.10 8.31
CA MET A 1 19.21 19.10 8.70
C MET A 1 18.81 18.35 7.44
N LEU A 2 18.61 17.03 7.49
CA LEU A 2 18.25 16.26 6.29
C LEU A 2 16.77 16.53 5.96
N ASP A 3 16.49 16.82 4.70
CA ASP A 3 15.16 17.15 4.20
C ASP A 3 14.17 15.98 4.41
N LEU A 4 12.99 16.27 4.96
CA LEU A 4 11.99 15.26 5.30
C LEU A 4 11.41 14.53 4.06
N VAL A 5 11.31 15.21 2.91
CA VAL A 5 10.90 14.59 1.64
C VAL A 5 11.95 13.57 1.20
N ILE A 6 13.24 13.90 1.32
CA ILE A 6 14.34 12.97 1.05
C ILE A 6 14.28 11.78 2.01
N ILE A 7 14.05 12.00 3.31
CA ILE A 7 13.91 10.93 4.31
C ILE A 7 12.76 9.99 3.95
N LEU A 8 11.59 10.52 3.63
CA LEU A 8 10.42 9.72 3.24
C LEU A 8 10.71 8.89 1.99
N ARG A 9 11.24 9.51 0.93
CA ARG A 9 11.62 8.81 -0.30
C ARG A 9 12.63 7.68 -0.04
N ALA A 10 13.71 7.99 0.69
CA ALA A 10 14.72 7.01 1.04
C ALA A 10 14.13 5.85 1.86
N SER A 11 13.25 6.15 2.81
CA SER A 11 12.63 5.14 3.67
C SER A 11 11.75 4.15 2.90
N PHE A 12 10.95 4.61 1.93
CA PHE A 12 10.21 3.72 1.01
C PHE A 12 11.13 2.86 0.15
N LEU A 13 12.18 3.44 -0.43
CA LEU A 13 13.11 2.69 -1.28
C LEU A 13 13.95 1.68 -0.49
N LEU A 14 14.35 2.02 0.73
CA LEU A 14 15.04 1.10 1.64
C LEU A 14 14.11 -0.05 2.06
N ALA A 15 12.85 0.23 2.35
CA ALA A 15 11.85 -0.80 2.64
C ALA A 15 11.63 -1.73 1.44
N ALA A 16 11.60 -1.20 0.22
CA ALA A 16 11.48 -1.98 -1.02
C ALA A 16 12.71 -2.89 -1.18
N THR A 17 13.89 -2.32 -1.02
CA THR A 17 15.16 -3.06 -1.10
C THR A 17 15.22 -4.17 -0.06
N ALA A 18 14.83 -3.89 1.18
CA ALA A 18 14.78 -4.89 2.26
C ALA A 18 13.80 -6.03 1.94
N ALA A 19 12.63 -5.72 1.37
CA ALA A 19 11.66 -6.74 0.95
C ALA A 19 12.22 -7.63 -0.19
N LEU A 20 12.89 -7.04 -1.18
CA LEU A 20 13.57 -7.81 -2.24
C LEU A 20 14.70 -8.66 -1.69
N LEU A 21 15.55 -8.13 -0.80
CA LEU A 21 16.63 -8.89 -0.18
C LEU A 21 16.09 -10.06 0.64
N ALA A 22 15.03 -9.84 1.41
CA ALA A 22 14.35 -10.90 2.15
C ALA A 22 13.78 -11.98 1.21
N HIS A 23 13.35 -11.62 0.02
CA HIS A 23 12.86 -12.55 -1.00
C HIS A 23 13.99 -13.33 -1.68
N CYS A 24 15.07 -12.65 -2.08
CA CYS A 24 16.20 -13.26 -2.78
C CYS A 24 17.02 -14.21 -1.89
N LEU A 25 17.04 -14.00 -0.57
CA LEU A 25 17.77 -14.83 0.38
C LEU A 25 16.88 -15.95 0.94
N PRO A 26 17.10 -17.24 0.60
CA PRO A 26 16.22 -18.34 1.00
C PRO A 26 16.05 -18.47 2.52
N SER A 27 17.10 -18.12 3.28
CA SER A 27 17.09 -18.14 4.74
C SER A 27 16.10 -17.12 5.34
N LEU A 28 15.94 -15.95 4.72
CA LEU A 28 15.00 -14.92 5.13
C LEU A 28 13.60 -15.20 4.58
N ARG A 29 13.50 -15.60 3.30
CA ARG A 29 12.23 -15.86 2.61
C ARG A 29 11.37 -16.87 3.34
N THR A 30 11.96 -18.00 3.73
CA THR A 30 11.24 -19.09 4.41
C THR A 30 10.78 -18.74 5.82
N ARG A 31 11.47 -17.79 6.48
CA ARG A 31 11.23 -17.40 7.88
C ARG A 31 10.27 -16.22 8.03
N PHE A 32 10.43 -15.20 7.19
CA PHE A 32 9.82 -13.89 7.41
C PHE A 32 8.75 -13.52 6.38
N LEU A 33 8.74 -14.16 5.20
CA LEU A 33 7.79 -13.84 4.11
C LEU A 33 6.67 -14.87 3.95
N ALA A 34 6.91 -16.14 4.33
CA ALA A 34 5.90 -17.19 4.26
C ALA A 34 4.88 -17.06 5.41
N TYR A 35 3.62 -16.78 5.07
CA TYR A 35 2.53 -16.74 6.04
C TYR A 35 1.20 -17.22 5.44
N GLY A 36 0.26 -17.58 6.31
CA GLY A 36 -1.06 -18.07 5.91
C GLY A 36 -0.97 -19.38 5.13
N SER A 37 -1.56 -19.41 3.93
CA SER A 37 -1.55 -20.60 3.06
C SER A 37 -0.15 -21.03 2.62
N ARG A 38 0.79 -20.09 2.58
CA ARG A 38 2.17 -20.28 2.10
C ARG A 38 3.11 -20.81 3.19
N GLN A 39 2.64 -20.93 4.44
CA GLN A 39 3.41 -21.55 5.50
C GLN A 39 3.31 -23.07 5.31
N ASN A 40 4.42 -23.73 5.00
CA ASN A 40 4.49 -25.18 4.72
C ASN A 40 4.23 -26.03 5.97
N GLY A 41 3.07 -25.93 6.62
CA GLY A 41 2.47 -26.87 7.58
C GLY A 41 3.29 -27.31 8.80
N GLN A 42 4.57 -26.98 8.87
CA GLN A 42 5.50 -27.34 9.92
C GLN A 42 5.75 -26.06 10.71
N PRO A 43 5.26 -25.96 11.95
CA PRO A 43 5.80 -24.95 12.86
C PRO A 43 7.32 -25.12 12.89
N PRO A 44 8.10 -24.03 13.01
CA PRO A 44 9.56 -24.14 13.10
C PRO A 44 9.88 -25.20 14.16
N LYS A 45 10.44 -26.34 13.72
CA LYS A 45 10.84 -27.43 14.61
C LYS A 45 11.72 -26.81 15.68
N GLN A 46 11.31 -26.97 16.94
CA GLN A 46 12.03 -26.64 18.18
C GLN A 46 13.25 -25.75 18.02
N LEU A 47 13.18 -24.51 18.55
CA LEU A 47 14.30 -23.62 18.90
C LEU A 47 15.66 -24.16 18.47
N THR A 48 15.95 -24.05 17.18
CA THR A 48 17.31 -24.21 16.68
C THR A 48 18.13 -23.09 17.31
N THR A 49 19.41 -23.34 17.54
CA THR A 49 20.38 -22.36 18.11
C THR A 49 20.56 -21.09 17.27
N ASN A 50 19.79 -20.92 16.19
CA ASN A 50 19.88 -19.80 15.25
C ASN A 50 18.97 -18.64 15.68
N PRO A 51 19.51 -17.42 15.89
CA PRO A 51 18.72 -16.26 16.30
C PRO A 51 17.61 -15.89 15.30
N LEU A 52 17.78 -16.19 14.01
CA LEU A 52 16.75 -15.91 13.01
C LEU A 52 15.50 -16.79 13.18
N ASP A 53 15.67 -18.02 13.65
CA ASP A 53 14.54 -18.92 13.92
C ASP A 53 13.74 -18.43 15.14
N ALA A 54 14.44 -17.95 16.18
CA ALA A 54 13.80 -17.31 17.32
C ALA A 54 13.02 -16.04 16.89
N LEU A 55 13.62 -15.18 16.06
CA LEU A 55 12.96 -13.97 15.54
C LEU A 55 11.72 -14.27 14.69
N ALA A 56 11.71 -15.39 13.96
CA ALA A 56 10.59 -15.80 13.12
C ALA A 56 9.35 -16.24 13.93
N THR A 57 9.54 -16.58 15.22
CA THR A 57 8.43 -16.97 16.12
C THR A 57 7.56 -15.81 16.57
N PHE A 58 8.07 -14.57 16.51
CA PHE A 58 7.29 -13.38 16.83
C PHE A 58 6.27 -13.12 15.72
N GLN A 59 5.06 -13.63 15.92
CA GLN A 59 3.99 -13.55 14.94
C GLN A 59 2.71 -12.99 15.57
N VAL A 60 1.97 -12.24 14.77
CA VAL A 60 0.68 -11.66 15.13
C VAL A 60 -0.45 -12.34 14.34
N PRO A 61 -1.70 -12.31 14.83
CA PRO A 61 -2.84 -12.83 14.08
C PRO A 61 -2.98 -12.13 12.72
N HIS A 62 -3.32 -12.88 11.67
CA HIS A 62 -3.52 -12.29 10.33
C HIS A 62 -4.64 -11.25 10.30
N SER A 63 -5.62 -11.32 11.22
CA SER A 63 -6.67 -10.30 11.35
C SER A 63 -6.13 -8.90 11.66
N TRP A 64 -4.92 -8.78 12.20
CA TRP A 64 -4.26 -7.50 12.40
C TRP A 64 -3.96 -6.77 11.08
N PHE A 65 -4.10 -7.42 9.92
CA PHE A 65 -4.06 -6.76 8.62
C PHE A 65 -5.05 -5.58 8.52
N ALA A 66 -6.23 -5.67 9.15
CA ALA A 66 -7.19 -4.57 9.19
C ALA A 66 -6.64 -3.31 9.90
N SER A 67 -5.68 -3.46 10.81
CA SER A 67 -5.05 -2.33 11.52
C SER A 67 -4.30 -1.39 10.58
N PHE A 68 -3.81 -1.87 9.44
CA PHE A 68 -3.13 -1.03 8.44
C PHE A 68 -4.05 0.07 7.92
N TYR A 69 -5.28 -0.31 7.57
CA TYR A 69 -6.27 0.60 7.03
C TYR A 69 -6.95 1.44 8.11
N LEU A 70 -7.04 0.92 9.34
CA LEU A 70 -7.42 1.72 10.49
C LEU A 70 -6.41 2.86 10.71
N VAL A 71 -5.10 2.55 10.71
CA VAL A 71 -4.03 3.56 10.80
C VAL A 71 -4.14 4.57 9.66
N SER A 72 -4.28 4.11 8.41
CA SER A 72 -4.45 5.00 7.25
C SER A 72 -5.61 5.97 7.42
N THR A 73 -6.76 5.46 7.88
CA THR A 73 -7.99 6.23 8.06
C THR A 73 -7.85 7.24 9.20
N LEU A 74 -7.35 6.80 10.36
CA LEU A 74 -7.11 7.66 11.52
C LEU A 74 -6.09 8.76 11.19
N CYS A 75 -4.96 8.41 10.55
CA CYS A 75 -3.97 9.41 10.13
C CYS A 75 -4.56 10.44 9.16
N SER A 76 -5.45 10.02 8.25
CA SER A 76 -6.13 10.96 7.35
C SER A 76 -6.98 11.98 8.11
N PHE A 77 -7.74 11.53 9.13
CA PHE A 77 -8.50 12.44 10.00
C PHE A 77 -7.60 13.31 10.90
N ILE A 78 -6.48 12.77 11.40
CA ILE A 78 -5.51 13.53 12.18
C ILE A 78 -4.93 14.67 11.34
N TRP A 79 -4.47 14.40 10.11
CA TRP A 79 -3.92 15.45 9.26
C TRP A 79 -4.96 16.46 8.83
N PHE A 80 -6.19 16.03 8.55
CA PHE A 80 -7.31 16.96 8.31
C PHE A 80 -7.52 17.91 9.49
N SER A 81 -7.56 17.36 10.72
CA SER A 81 -7.68 18.13 11.96
C SER A 81 -6.49 19.07 12.18
N GLN A 82 -5.26 18.62 11.92
CA GLN A 82 -4.06 19.45 12.08
C GLN A 82 -3.99 20.59 11.05
N ILE A 83 -4.41 20.35 9.80
CA ILE A 83 -4.43 21.40 8.78
C ILE A 83 -5.51 22.44 9.08
N LEU A 84 -6.67 22.03 9.59
CA LEU A 84 -7.81 22.91 9.87
C LEU A 84 -7.78 23.62 11.24
N LEU A 85 -7.44 22.89 12.30
CA LEU A 85 -7.67 23.32 13.68
C LEU A 85 -6.35 23.62 14.40
N ASP A 86 -5.50 22.61 14.57
CA ASP A 86 -4.24 22.70 15.30
C ASP A 86 -3.05 22.61 14.34
N GLN A 87 -2.49 23.77 13.99
CA GLN A 87 -1.49 23.86 12.93
C GLN A 87 -0.07 23.55 13.40
N SER A 88 0.13 23.12 14.65
CA SER A 88 1.46 22.99 15.24
C SER A 88 2.28 21.84 14.62
N LEU A 89 1.73 20.63 14.53
CA LEU A 89 2.50 19.45 14.11
C LEU A 89 2.89 19.51 12.63
N TRP A 90 1.93 19.82 11.75
CA TRP A 90 2.21 19.82 10.31
C TRP A 90 3.17 20.96 9.93
N ARG A 91 3.08 22.14 10.57
CA ARG A 91 4.01 23.25 10.36
C ARG A 91 5.43 22.91 10.81
N ASN A 92 5.57 22.19 11.93
CA ASN A 92 6.87 21.70 12.39
C ASN A 92 7.51 20.73 11.39
N LEU A 93 6.71 19.84 10.78
CA LEU A 93 7.19 18.94 9.73
C LEU A 93 7.50 19.68 8.42
N ALA A 94 6.66 20.65 8.04
CA ALA A 94 6.88 21.51 6.87
C ALA A 94 8.19 22.29 6.97
N ALA A 95 8.57 22.74 8.17
CA ALA A 95 9.83 23.43 8.42
C ALA A 95 11.08 22.54 8.19
N LEU A 96 10.91 21.22 8.07
CA LEU A 96 11.98 20.26 7.78
C LEU A 96 12.13 20.00 6.27
N THR A 97 11.51 20.81 5.41
CA THR A 97 11.51 20.62 3.95
C THR A 97 12.07 21.82 3.19
N ASP A 98 12.78 21.54 2.10
CA ASP A 98 13.28 22.51 1.10
C ASP A 98 12.59 22.23 -0.24
N ILE A 99 11.30 22.59 -0.33
CA ILE A 99 10.47 22.36 -1.52
C ILE A 99 10.42 23.63 -2.38
N LYS A 100 10.89 23.52 -3.61
CA LYS A 100 10.89 24.62 -4.59
C LYS A 100 9.58 24.75 -5.36
N ASN A 101 9.01 23.61 -5.77
CA ASN A 101 7.75 23.54 -6.50
C ASN A 101 6.72 22.80 -5.65
N SER A 102 5.57 23.43 -5.43
CA SER A 102 4.54 22.85 -4.57
C SER A 102 3.33 22.35 -5.35
N MET A 103 2.52 21.55 -4.65
CA MET A 103 1.18 21.17 -5.08
C MET A 103 0.22 22.36 -4.89
N THR A 104 -0.79 22.51 -5.73
CA THR A 104 -1.89 23.45 -5.45
C THR A 104 -2.75 22.95 -4.30
N LEU A 105 -3.53 23.85 -3.69
CA LEU A 105 -4.41 23.47 -2.59
C LEU A 105 -5.43 22.39 -3.01
N ASP A 106 -6.02 22.51 -4.19
CA ASP A 106 -6.93 21.48 -4.76
C ASP A 106 -6.25 20.13 -4.89
N GLN A 107 -5.00 20.08 -5.35
CA GLN A 107 -4.26 18.83 -5.44
C GLN A 107 -4.07 18.18 -4.07
N ILE A 108 -3.77 18.97 -3.04
CA ILE A 108 -3.61 18.48 -1.66
C ILE A 108 -4.95 17.91 -1.17
N ILE A 109 -6.04 18.65 -1.34
CA ILE A 109 -7.39 18.24 -0.94
C ILE A 109 -7.79 16.95 -1.63
N VAL A 110 -7.70 16.89 -2.96
CA VAL A 110 -8.10 15.71 -3.73
C VAL A 110 -7.22 14.52 -3.36
N THR A 111 -5.89 14.69 -3.25
CA THR A 111 -4.98 13.60 -2.85
C THR A 111 -5.33 13.05 -1.47
N TRP A 112 -5.67 13.93 -0.52
CA TRP A 112 -6.16 13.54 0.80
C TRP A 112 -7.48 12.78 0.74
N ILE A 113 -8.47 13.26 -0.03
CA ILE A 113 -9.76 12.56 -0.24
C ILE A 113 -9.52 11.17 -0.82
N LEU A 114 -8.69 11.04 -1.86
CA LEU A 114 -8.40 9.75 -2.49
C LEU A 114 -7.77 8.77 -1.49
N MET A 115 -6.84 9.23 -0.66
CA MET A 115 -6.23 8.37 0.39
C MET A 115 -7.19 8.02 1.52
N LEU A 116 -8.08 8.94 1.93
CA LEU A 116 -9.13 8.64 2.89
C LEU A 116 -10.11 7.60 2.33
N LEU A 117 -10.58 7.77 1.10
CA LEU A 117 -11.48 6.82 0.42
C LEU A 117 -10.83 5.45 0.28
N GLN A 118 -9.55 5.38 -0.10
CA GLN A 118 -8.79 4.14 -0.15
C GLN A 118 -8.72 3.48 1.24
N GLY A 119 -8.38 4.25 2.27
CA GLY A 119 -8.28 3.77 3.66
C GLY A 119 -9.61 3.22 4.20
N VAL A 120 -10.69 4.01 4.08
CA VAL A 120 -12.02 3.63 4.57
C VAL A 120 -12.55 2.40 3.83
N ARG A 121 -12.46 2.38 2.49
CA ARG A 121 -12.91 1.24 1.69
C ARG A 121 -12.16 -0.02 2.07
N ARG A 122 -10.83 0.03 2.13
CA ARG A 122 -10.02 -1.14 2.46
C ARG A 122 -10.20 -1.58 3.91
N LEU A 123 -10.47 -0.66 4.84
CA LEU A 123 -10.84 -0.99 6.21
C LEU A 123 -12.17 -1.75 6.25
N TYR A 124 -13.21 -1.22 5.59
CA TYR A 124 -14.51 -1.88 5.46
C TYR A 124 -14.36 -3.28 4.85
N GLU A 125 -13.71 -3.41 3.70
CA GLU A 125 -13.46 -4.70 3.04
C GLU A 125 -12.70 -5.67 3.95
N SER A 126 -11.72 -5.18 4.72
CA SER A 126 -10.94 -6.02 5.63
C SER A 126 -11.74 -6.48 6.85
N LEU A 127 -12.76 -5.74 7.28
CA LEU A 127 -13.65 -6.15 8.37
C LEU A 127 -14.74 -7.10 7.86
N GLU A 128 -15.31 -6.81 6.69
CA GLU A 128 -16.43 -7.57 6.11
C GLU A 128 -15.98 -8.89 5.47
N PHE A 129 -14.89 -8.87 4.68
CA PHE A 129 -14.47 -10.03 3.89
C PHE A 129 -13.54 -10.99 4.64
N THR A 130 -13.05 -10.61 5.82
CA THR A 130 -12.14 -11.46 6.61
C THR A 130 -12.88 -12.63 7.23
N LYS A 131 -12.62 -13.84 6.71
CA LYS A 131 -13.07 -15.08 7.34
C LYS A 131 -12.20 -15.42 8.55
N PRO A 132 -12.77 -15.98 9.63
CA PRO A 132 -11.98 -16.50 10.76
C PRO A 132 -10.87 -17.45 10.30
N SER A 133 -9.65 -17.23 10.80
CA SER A 133 -8.48 -18.00 10.40
C SER A 133 -7.44 -18.02 11.51
N ASN A 134 -6.80 -19.18 11.70
CA ASN A 134 -5.64 -19.33 12.59
C ASN A 134 -4.32 -18.90 11.92
N ALA A 135 -4.39 -18.31 10.73
CA ALA A 135 -3.22 -17.79 10.03
C ALA A 135 -2.53 -16.70 10.86
N ARG A 136 -1.20 -16.75 10.90
CA ARG A 136 -0.35 -15.74 11.54
C ARG A 136 0.62 -15.15 10.53
N MET A 137 1.05 -13.92 10.76
CA MET A 137 2.09 -13.23 9.99
C MET A 137 3.21 -12.76 10.92
N TRP A 138 4.43 -12.64 10.40
CA TRP A 138 5.56 -12.14 11.17
C TRP A 138 5.34 -10.69 11.61
N ILE A 139 5.70 -10.37 12.86
CA ILE A 139 5.46 -9.04 13.46
C ILE A 139 6.17 -7.92 12.69
N GLY A 140 7.32 -8.19 12.08
CA GLY A 140 8.03 -7.20 11.27
C GLY A 140 7.27 -6.85 9.98
N HIS A 141 6.57 -7.81 9.38
CA HIS A 141 5.69 -7.52 8.23
C HIS A 141 4.51 -6.65 8.64
N TRP A 142 3.94 -6.90 9.83
CA TRP A 142 2.91 -6.05 10.41
C TRP A 142 3.41 -4.63 10.71
N ALA A 143 4.56 -4.51 11.39
CA ALA A 143 5.16 -3.21 11.71
C ALA A 143 5.48 -2.41 10.43
N LEU A 144 5.97 -3.07 9.38
CA LEU A 144 6.22 -2.46 8.08
C LEU A 144 4.94 -1.93 7.44
N GLY A 145 3.82 -2.65 7.53
CA GLY A 145 2.52 -2.18 7.06
C GLY A 145 2.02 -0.95 7.81
N VAL A 146 2.12 -0.94 9.15
CA VAL A 146 1.76 0.23 9.97
C VAL A 146 2.62 1.44 9.63
N TRP A 147 3.94 1.24 9.54
CA TRP A 147 4.89 2.28 9.16
C TRP A 147 4.59 2.84 7.77
N PHE A 148 4.24 1.99 6.80
CA PHE A 148 3.93 2.42 5.45
C PHE A 148 2.73 3.38 5.44
N TYR A 149 1.61 3.03 6.08
CA TYR A 149 0.43 3.90 6.08
C TYR A 149 0.64 5.18 6.90
N ALA A 150 1.41 5.13 7.99
CA ALA A 150 1.80 6.32 8.74
C ALA A 150 2.66 7.27 7.86
N SER A 151 3.66 6.73 7.16
CA SER A 151 4.54 7.52 6.28
C SER A 151 3.81 8.04 5.04
N MET A 152 2.95 7.22 4.44
CA MET A 152 2.11 7.59 3.31
C MET A 152 1.15 8.72 3.68
N SER A 153 0.62 8.74 4.92
CA SER A 153 -0.25 9.83 5.38
C SER A 153 0.45 11.20 5.40
N ILE A 154 1.77 11.23 5.56
CA ILE A 154 2.60 12.46 5.44
C ILE A 154 2.88 12.74 3.97
N ALA A 155 3.24 11.72 3.19
CA ALA A 155 3.57 11.85 1.76
C ALA A 155 2.48 12.50 0.92
N VAL A 156 1.21 12.35 1.32
CA VAL A 156 0.02 12.91 0.67
C VAL A 156 0.03 14.43 0.57
N TRP A 157 0.57 15.12 1.57
CA TRP A 157 0.49 16.58 1.66
C TRP A 157 1.86 17.26 1.77
N ILE A 158 2.92 16.54 2.11
CA ILE A 158 4.22 17.16 2.44
C ILE A 158 4.81 17.98 1.29
N GLU A 159 4.69 17.54 0.03
CA GLU A 159 5.15 18.33 -1.13
C GLU A 159 4.24 19.55 -1.42
N GLY A 160 3.07 19.62 -0.80
CA GLY A 160 2.16 20.75 -0.76
C GLY A 160 2.42 21.75 0.38
N ALA A 161 3.44 21.50 1.23
CA ALA A 161 3.70 22.32 2.41
C ALA A 161 3.90 23.82 2.12
N PRO A 162 4.66 24.26 1.09
CA PRO A 162 4.76 25.67 0.76
C PRO A 162 3.41 26.35 0.51
N THR A 163 2.49 25.69 -0.22
CA THR A 163 1.14 26.20 -0.47
C THR A 163 0.34 26.32 0.82
N LEU A 164 0.37 25.31 1.70
CA LEU A 164 -0.32 25.35 2.99
C LEU A 164 0.23 26.43 3.94
N LEU A 165 1.50 26.82 3.80
CA LEU A 165 2.10 27.90 4.58
C LEU A 165 1.63 29.29 4.10
N GLN A 166 1.30 29.43 2.82
CA GLN A 166 0.86 30.68 2.20
C GLN A 166 -0.67 30.85 2.22
N GLU A 167 -1.41 29.76 2.08
CA GLU A 167 -2.86 29.73 1.98
C GLU A 167 -3.45 28.95 3.15
N SER A 168 -4.35 29.56 3.92
CA SER A 168 -5.12 28.84 4.93
C SER A 168 -6.22 28.01 4.25
N PHE A 169 -6.27 26.71 4.54
CA PHE A 169 -7.37 25.87 4.12
C PHE A 169 -8.68 26.32 4.78
N ASN A 170 -9.75 26.49 3.99
CA ASN A 170 -11.10 26.81 4.44
C ASN A 170 -12.09 25.80 3.83
N PHE A 171 -13.17 25.48 4.54
CA PHE A 171 -14.26 24.66 4.03
C PHE A 171 -14.88 25.19 2.74
N SER A 172 -14.78 26.50 2.47
CA SER A 172 -15.19 27.09 1.19
C SER A 172 -14.39 26.58 -0.01
N HIS A 173 -13.25 25.93 0.19
CA HIS A 173 -12.44 25.32 -0.88
C HIS A 173 -12.89 23.87 -1.19
N LEU A 174 -13.88 23.34 -0.46
CA LEU A 174 -14.53 22.06 -0.79
C LEU A 174 -15.69 22.28 -1.79
N THR A 175 -15.45 23.10 -2.82
CA THR A 175 -16.39 23.33 -3.93
C THR A 175 -16.17 22.31 -5.04
N ILE A 176 -17.23 21.95 -5.74
CA ILE A 176 -17.16 21.05 -6.90
C ILE A 176 -16.89 21.92 -8.13
N GLU A 177 -15.62 22.15 -8.41
CA GLU A 177 -15.18 22.82 -9.65
C GLU A 177 -14.71 21.79 -10.68
N PRO A 178 -14.81 22.10 -12.00
CA PRO A 178 -14.29 21.21 -13.02
C PRO A 178 -12.80 20.93 -12.81
N PRO A 179 -12.39 19.67 -12.62
CA PRO A 179 -10.98 19.37 -12.40
C PRO A 179 -10.17 19.64 -13.67
N CYS A 180 -8.91 20.00 -13.50
CA CYS A 180 -7.98 20.01 -14.63
C CYS A 180 -7.83 18.59 -15.20
N LEU A 181 -7.41 18.47 -16.47
CA LEU A 181 -7.28 17.19 -17.16
C LEU A 181 -6.46 16.15 -16.35
N ARG A 182 -5.40 16.60 -15.68
CA ARG A 182 -4.56 15.77 -14.81
C ARG A 182 -5.36 15.15 -13.67
N THR A 183 -6.07 15.99 -12.91
CA THR A 183 -6.89 15.54 -11.78
C THR A 183 -8.03 14.64 -12.27
N PHE A 184 -8.66 14.97 -13.40
CA PHE A 184 -9.70 14.14 -14.00
C PHE A 184 -9.19 12.74 -14.34
N VAL A 185 -8.07 12.64 -15.07
CA VAL A 185 -7.47 11.35 -15.47
C VAL A 185 -7.02 10.56 -14.23
N GLY A 186 -6.37 11.22 -13.27
CA GLY A 186 -5.95 10.59 -12.02
C GLY A 186 -7.13 10.00 -11.24
N CYS A 187 -8.19 10.78 -11.03
CA CYS A 187 -9.40 10.31 -10.36
C CYS A 187 -10.09 9.17 -11.13
N LEU A 188 -10.14 9.23 -12.47
CA LEU A 188 -10.71 8.14 -13.28
C LEU A 188 -9.93 6.83 -13.10
N ILE A 189 -8.60 6.87 -13.17
CA ILE A 189 -7.76 5.69 -12.92
C ILE A 189 -7.99 5.16 -11.51
N PHE A 190 -8.02 6.05 -10.50
CA PHE A 190 -8.26 5.68 -9.11
C PHE A 190 -9.59 4.95 -8.92
N ILE A 191 -10.69 5.49 -9.48
CA ILE A 191 -12.03 4.93 -9.35
C ILE A 191 -12.10 3.55 -9.99
N LEU A 192 -11.62 3.43 -11.23
CA LEU A 192 -11.63 2.15 -11.96
C LEU A 192 -10.77 1.09 -11.26
N ALA A 193 -9.56 1.46 -10.84
CA ALA A 193 -8.67 0.55 -10.13
C ALA A 193 -9.23 0.13 -8.77
N SER A 194 -9.87 1.06 -8.05
CA SER A 194 -10.54 0.78 -6.77
C SER A 194 -11.71 -0.19 -6.94
N GLY A 195 -12.54 0.01 -7.97
CA GLY A 195 -13.65 -0.88 -8.29
C GLY A 195 -13.17 -2.30 -8.60
N VAL A 196 -12.20 -2.44 -9.53
CA VAL A 196 -11.63 -3.76 -9.85
C VAL A 196 -10.98 -4.41 -8.65
N GLN A 197 -10.31 -3.64 -7.78
CA GLN A 197 -9.71 -4.16 -6.56
C GLN A 197 -10.78 -4.69 -5.60
N HIS A 198 -11.86 -3.93 -5.40
CA HIS A 198 -13.00 -4.34 -4.59
C HIS A 198 -13.61 -5.64 -5.09
N ASP A 199 -13.91 -5.71 -6.39
CA ASP A 199 -14.52 -6.88 -7.03
C ASP A 199 -13.62 -8.12 -6.88
N CYS A 200 -12.31 -7.97 -7.05
CA CYS A 200 -11.37 -9.05 -6.83
C CYS A 200 -11.40 -9.55 -5.37
N HIS A 201 -11.41 -8.64 -4.38
CA HIS A 201 -11.46 -9.03 -2.98
C HIS A 201 -12.79 -9.69 -2.60
N ALA A 202 -13.91 -9.13 -3.05
CA ALA A 202 -15.23 -9.70 -2.83
C ALA A 202 -15.34 -11.10 -3.46
N TYR A 203 -14.86 -11.26 -4.70
CA TYR A 203 -14.82 -12.56 -5.37
C TYR A 203 -13.95 -13.56 -4.60
N LEU A 204 -12.70 -13.21 -4.25
CA LEU A 204 -11.81 -14.09 -3.48
C LEU A 204 -12.41 -14.47 -2.12
N ALA A 205 -13.13 -13.55 -1.48
CA ALA A 205 -13.83 -13.80 -0.24
C ALA A 205 -15.04 -14.73 -0.43
N SER A 206 -15.73 -14.69 -1.56
CA SER A 206 -16.85 -15.61 -1.86
C SER A 206 -16.39 -17.06 -2.03
N LEU A 207 -15.14 -17.28 -2.46
CA LEU A 207 -14.61 -18.60 -2.75
C LEU A 207 -14.51 -19.50 -1.51
N LYS A 208 -14.60 -20.81 -1.76
CA LYS A 208 -14.21 -21.82 -0.77
C LYS A 208 -12.74 -21.62 -0.44
N LYS A 209 -12.39 -21.64 0.86
CA LYS A 209 -11.03 -21.37 1.32
C LYS A 209 -10.03 -22.27 0.59
N TYR A 210 -9.05 -21.63 -0.05
CA TYR A 210 -8.05 -22.27 -0.89
C TYR A 210 -8.63 -22.98 -2.12
N SER A 211 -9.16 -22.20 -3.05
CA SER A 211 -9.50 -22.63 -4.42
C SER A 211 -8.76 -21.77 -5.44
N VAL A 212 -8.65 -22.28 -6.67
CA VAL A 212 -8.12 -21.51 -7.80
C VAL A 212 -9.22 -20.54 -8.27
N PRO A 213 -8.91 -19.24 -8.45
CA PRO A 213 -9.87 -18.27 -8.98
C PRO A 213 -10.06 -18.46 -10.49
N GLU A 214 -11.31 -18.48 -10.93
CA GLU A 214 -11.71 -18.73 -12.33
C GLU A 214 -12.30 -17.48 -13.01
N HIS A 215 -12.59 -16.42 -12.24
CA HIS A 215 -13.13 -15.17 -12.77
C HIS A 215 -12.22 -14.57 -13.87
N PRO A 216 -12.78 -13.96 -14.95
CA PRO A 216 -12.01 -13.44 -16.09
C PRO A 216 -10.80 -12.58 -15.73
N VAL A 217 -10.91 -11.75 -14.68
CA VAL A 217 -9.80 -10.90 -14.20
C VAL A 217 -8.56 -11.71 -13.71
N PHE A 218 -8.74 -12.96 -13.31
CA PHE A 218 -7.68 -13.90 -12.88
C PHE A 218 -7.22 -14.86 -13.98
N GLN A 219 -7.74 -14.75 -15.21
CA GLN A 219 -7.35 -15.64 -16.31
C GLN A 219 -5.89 -15.44 -16.71
N ARG A 220 -5.43 -14.18 -16.74
CA ARG A 220 -4.07 -13.82 -17.16
C ARG A 220 -3.15 -13.41 -16.01
N LEU A 221 -3.70 -13.14 -14.82
CA LEU A 221 -2.96 -12.71 -13.64
C LEU A 221 -3.25 -13.63 -12.46
N VAL A 222 -2.22 -13.96 -11.67
CA VAL A 222 -2.39 -14.65 -10.39
C VAL A 222 -2.97 -13.70 -9.34
N CYS A 223 -2.45 -12.47 -9.27
CA CYS A 223 -2.85 -11.46 -8.29
C CYS A 223 -3.25 -10.12 -8.96
N PRO A 224 -4.35 -10.07 -9.74
CA PRO A 224 -4.81 -8.85 -10.40
C PRO A 224 -5.09 -7.70 -9.41
N HIS A 225 -5.63 -8.02 -8.24
CA HIS A 225 -5.92 -7.06 -7.16
C HIS A 225 -4.67 -6.30 -6.67
N TYR A 226 -3.49 -6.92 -6.75
CA TYR A 226 -2.23 -6.27 -6.39
C TYR A 226 -1.75 -5.30 -7.48
N PHE A 227 -1.98 -5.63 -8.75
CA PHE A 227 -1.66 -4.72 -9.86
C PHE A 227 -2.52 -3.46 -9.82
N VAL A 228 -3.84 -3.61 -9.63
CA VAL A 228 -4.71 -2.43 -9.54
C VAL A 228 -4.46 -1.63 -8.27
N GLU A 229 -3.92 -2.22 -7.19
CA GLU A 229 -3.40 -1.47 -6.04
C GLU A 229 -2.24 -0.55 -6.45
N CYS A 230 -1.32 -1.03 -7.29
CA CYS A 230 -0.26 -0.19 -7.86
C CYS A 230 -0.84 0.96 -8.70
N LEU A 231 -1.91 0.71 -9.48
CA LEU A 231 -2.59 1.75 -10.25
C LEU A 231 -3.26 2.81 -9.36
N ILE A 232 -3.75 2.44 -8.17
CA ILE A 232 -4.30 3.38 -7.19
C ILE A 232 -3.20 4.36 -6.71
N TYR A 233 -2.03 3.85 -6.31
CA TYR A 233 -0.92 4.73 -5.90
C TYR A 233 -0.34 5.54 -7.07
N LEU A 234 -0.33 4.99 -8.29
CA LEU A 234 0.03 5.73 -9.49
C LEU A 234 -0.93 6.90 -9.74
N ALA A 235 -2.24 6.65 -9.64
CA ALA A 235 -3.27 7.68 -9.78
C ALA A 235 -3.10 8.81 -8.77
N ILE A 236 -2.86 8.47 -7.50
CA ILE A 236 -2.59 9.44 -6.44
C ILE A 236 -1.32 10.24 -6.77
N SER A 237 -0.25 9.61 -7.28
CA SER A 237 0.96 10.31 -7.69
C SER A 237 0.74 11.28 -8.86
N ILE A 238 -0.13 10.94 -9.82
CA ILE A 238 -0.52 11.83 -10.93
C ILE A 238 -1.25 13.05 -10.40
N VAL A 239 -2.24 12.87 -9.52
CA VAL A 239 -3.01 13.97 -8.92
C VAL A 239 -2.09 14.88 -8.10
N ALA A 240 -1.23 14.29 -7.28
CA ALA A 240 -0.37 15.01 -6.34
C ALA A 240 0.89 15.64 -6.97
N ALA A 241 1.04 15.60 -8.29
CA ALA A 241 2.26 16.05 -8.95
C ALA A 241 2.46 17.57 -8.80
N PRO A 242 3.56 18.05 -8.18
CA PRO A 242 3.84 19.47 -8.04
C PRO A 242 4.01 20.19 -9.38
N ALA A 243 4.00 21.52 -9.35
CA ALA A 243 4.24 22.35 -10.53
C ALA A 243 5.54 21.94 -11.27
N GLY A 244 5.45 21.78 -12.60
CA GLY A 244 6.57 21.35 -13.44
C GLY A 244 6.91 19.86 -13.37
N SER A 245 6.23 19.06 -12.55
CA SER A 245 6.39 17.59 -12.51
C SER A 245 5.20 16.87 -13.16
N LEU A 246 5.46 15.68 -13.72
CA LEU A 246 4.43 14.76 -14.20
C LEU A 246 3.85 13.90 -13.08
N LEU A 247 4.67 13.59 -12.06
CA LEU A 247 4.34 12.71 -10.95
C LEU A 247 4.84 13.29 -9.63
N ASN A 248 4.15 12.96 -8.54
CA ASN A 248 4.67 13.18 -7.18
C ASN A 248 5.68 12.07 -6.86
N TRP A 249 6.97 12.41 -6.85
CA TRP A 249 8.03 11.42 -6.69
C TRP A 249 8.10 10.80 -5.30
N THR A 250 7.59 11.46 -4.26
CA THR A 250 7.46 10.83 -2.93
C THR A 250 6.46 9.68 -2.97
N ILE A 251 5.33 9.88 -3.62
CA ILE A 251 4.33 8.84 -3.82
C ILE A 251 4.81 7.78 -4.83
N VAL A 252 5.65 8.14 -5.82
CA VAL A 252 6.31 7.13 -6.68
C VAL A 252 7.22 6.22 -5.86
N CYS A 253 8.01 6.74 -4.92
CA CYS A 253 8.83 5.90 -4.03
C CYS A 253 7.95 4.95 -3.21
N ALA A 254 6.81 5.42 -2.69
CA ALA A 254 5.83 4.58 -2.01
C ALA A 254 5.24 3.51 -2.95
N LEU A 255 4.91 3.86 -4.20
CA LEU A 255 4.45 2.93 -5.24
C LEU A 255 5.50 1.86 -5.56
N ILE A 256 6.79 2.21 -5.63
CA ILE A 256 7.87 1.23 -5.82
C ILE A 256 7.87 0.22 -4.68
N PHE A 257 7.76 0.69 -3.43
CA PHE A 257 7.63 -0.20 -2.27
C PHE A 257 6.41 -1.12 -2.36
N VAL A 258 5.22 -0.57 -2.67
CA VAL A 258 3.98 -1.35 -2.83
C VAL A 258 4.15 -2.41 -3.91
N SER A 259 4.68 -2.03 -5.07
CA SER A 259 4.90 -2.93 -6.22
C SER A 259 5.84 -4.08 -5.85
N VAL A 260 6.92 -3.78 -5.14
CA VAL A 260 7.87 -4.80 -4.66
C VAL A 260 7.23 -5.72 -3.62
N ASN A 261 6.60 -5.15 -2.59
CA ASN A 261 6.03 -5.91 -1.47
C ASN A 261 4.91 -6.85 -1.94
N LEU A 262 4.04 -6.35 -2.83
CA LEU A 262 2.99 -7.16 -3.44
C LEU A 262 3.53 -8.12 -4.49
N GLY A 263 4.57 -7.74 -5.25
CA GLY A 263 5.22 -8.60 -6.23
C GLY A 263 5.87 -9.84 -5.58
N VAL A 264 6.59 -9.66 -4.48
CA VAL A 264 7.14 -10.75 -3.66
C VAL A 264 6.03 -11.67 -3.16
N THR A 265 4.89 -11.08 -2.77
CA THR A 265 3.71 -11.82 -2.31
C THR A 265 3.04 -12.60 -3.45
N ALA A 266 2.96 -12.01 -4.64
CA ALA A 266 2.40 -12.61 -5.85
C ALA A 266 3.23 -13.80 -6.34
N ASP A 267 4.56 -13.71 -6.29
CA ASP A 267 5.46 -14.82 -6.61
C ASP A 267 5.22 -16.02 -5.68
N GLY A 268 5.23 -15.80 -4.36
CA GLY A 268 4.92 -16.86 -3.41
C GLY A 268 3.49 -17.41 -3.54
N THR A 269 2.54 -16.61 -4.02
CA THR A 269 1.16 -17.05 -4.28
C THR A 269 1.09 -17.95 -5.52
N ARG A 270 1.82 -17.61 -6.58
CA ARG A 270 1.96 -18.44 -7.78
C ARG A 270 2.55 -19.80 -7.42
N ASP A 271 3.64 -19.82 -6.67
CA ASP A 271 4.29 -21.06 -6.25
C ASP A 271 3.34 -21.94 -5.44
N TRP A 272 2.60 -21.35 -4.51
CA TRP A 272 1.62 -22.06 -3.70
C TRP A 272 0.48 -22.66 -4.55
N TYR A 273 -0.06 -21.91 -5.52
CA TYR A 273 -1.08 -22.44 -6.43
C TYR A 273 -0.54 -23.62 -7.25
N GLY A 274 0.67 -23.48 -7.81
CA GLY A 274 1.32 -24.54 -8.59
C GLY A 274 1.58 -25.81 -7.77
N GLN A 275 2.03 -25.66 -6.52
CA GLN A 275 2.26 -26.80 -5.62
C GLN A 275 0.97 -27.48 -5.18
N LYS A 276 -0.10 -26.72 -4.94
CA LYS A 276 -1.35 -27.25 -4.38
C LYS A 276 -2.30 -27.82 -5.44
N PHE A 277 -2.39 -27.19 -6.60
CA PHE A 277 -3.37 -27.53 -7.65
C PHE A 277 -2.72 -28.00 -8.96
N GLY A 278 -1.39 -28.14 -8.97
CA GLY A 278 -0.63 -28.52 -10.15
C GLY A 278 -0.18 -27.30 -10.97
N PRO A 279 0.89 -27.47 -11.79
CA PRO A 279 1.50 -26.37 -12.55
C PRO A 279 0.55 -25.73 -13.57
N ASP A 280 -0.41 -26.49 -14.10
CA ASP A 280 -1.39 -26.01 -15.07
C ASP A 280 -2.30 -24.91 -14.50
N SER A 281 -2.52 -24.88 -13.19
CA SER A 281 -3.37 -23.87 -12.51
C SER A 281 -2.85 -22.42 -12.66
N VAL A 282 -1.55 -22.26 -12.93
CA VAL A 282 -0.87 -20.96 -13.09
C VAL A 282 -0.16 -20.83 -14.43
N SER A 283 -0.30 -21.83 -15.32
CA SER A 283 0.32 -21.81 -16.63
C SER A 283 -0.18 -20.63 -17.47
N GLY A 284 0.74 -19.94 -18.16
CA GLY A 284 0.43 -18.76 -18.99
C GLY A 284 0.00 -17.49 -18.23
N LYS A 285 -0.11 -17.52 -16.89
CA LYS A 285 -0.44 -16.33 -16.09
C LYS A 285 0.80 -15.54 -15.71
N TRP A 286 0.75 -14.21 -15.75
CA TRP A 286 1.71 -13.37 -15.03
C TRP A 286 1.35 -13.33 -13.54
N ARG A 287 2.32 -13.07 -12.68
CA ARG A 287 2.14 -13.02 -11.23
C ARG A 287 1.29 -11.82 -10.82
N MET A 288 1.61 -10.65 -11.36
CA MET A 288 1.01 -9.38 -10.98
C MET A 288 0.92 -8.40 -12.15
N ILE A 289 2.03 -8.06 -12.82
CA ILE A 289 2.07 -7.01 -13.85
C ILE A 289 1.90 -7.65 -15.24
N PRO A 290 0.82 -7.33 -15.98
CA PRO A 290 0.60 -7.85 -17.32
C PRO A 290 1.81 -7.63 -18.22
N PHE A 291 2.17 -8.67 -18.99
CA PHE A 291 3.29 -8.65 -19.95
C PHE A 291 4.69 -8.46 -19.34
N VAL A 292 4.82 -8.36 -18.02
CA VAL A 292 6.09 -8.10 -17.34
C VAL A 292 6.41 -9.16 -16.29
N PHE A 293 5.54 -9.35 -15.29
CA PHE A 293 5.84 -10.15 -14.10
C PHE A 293 4.65 -10.91 -13.56
#